data_AF-U1WP81-F1
#
_entry.id   AF-U1WP81-F1
#
_cell.length_a   1.000
_cell.length_b   1.000
_cell.length_c   1.000
_cell.angle_alpha   90.00
_cell.angle_beta   90.00
_cell.angle_gamma   90.00
#
_symmetry.space_group_name_H-M   'P 1'
#
loop_
_entity.id
_entity.type
_entity.pdbx_description
1 polymer ?
#
loop_
_entity_poly.entity_id
_entity_poly.type
_entity_poly.pdbx_seq_one_letter_code
_entity_poly.pdbx_strand_id
1 'polypeptide(L)'
;MNSNKDVATLVPLKSIEGHCFQAYSHYPESKKVEFCNINLKKGEYNILFSIPWAMPKFTIEPSGKVGYGARLENDKGNYEIVFLKVWFKDRKYEKIGDLCLGEYSRDSKDIPLSLFDDSVLYGLNQRYCLFFFPHNDLTYGIPFFDKAILIDALECRIYNITSEIDFRDQLLRLDHIRSFMLENDFYFYLKTGRIHESEKWDMWKKCDPNAPYFDHLESIFLYQVEDFVKQIKNNTKNLRGILIEQVDYNFAIKELDVINDRIVYILDDISNNKSEVKYYDIAQKTHLIDKSTKAIENYDLRKTNEEQIYKYVYNLQKKDGEAFYLKTNYNLFSFFLKKL
;
A
#
# COMPACT_ATOMS: atom_id res chain seq x y z
N MET A 1 22.61 -2.83 -29.47
CA MET A 1 21.80 -3.46 -28.42
C MET A 1 21.68 -2.46 -27.29
N ASN A 2 20.57 -1.73 -27.20
CA ASN A 2 20.32 -0.86 -26.05
C ASN A 2 20.04 -1.79 -24.87
N SER A 3 20.98 -1.88 -23.92
CA SER A 3 20.68 -2.46 -22.60
C SER A 3 19.47 -1.71 -22.05
N ASN A 4 18.37 -2.41 -21.77
CA ASN A 4 17.30 -1.83 -20.97
C ASN A 4 17.93 -1.32 -19.68
N LYS A 5 18.00 0.01 -19.52
CA LYS A 5 18.46 0.61 -18.27
C LYS A 5 17.33 0.39 -17.26
N ASP A 6 17.66 -0.21 -16.12
CA ASP A 6 16.79 -0.34 -14.96
C ASP A 6 16.27 1.05 -14.55
N VAL A 7 15.00 1.34 -14.87
CA VAL A 7 14.39 2.67 -14.66
C VAL A 7 13.78 2.72 -13.26
N ALA A 8 14.30 3.61 -12.41
CA ALA A 8 13.82 3.73 -11.03
C ALA A 8 12.44 4.38 -10.95
N THR A 9 11.63 3.89 -10.00
CA THR A 9 10.42 4.58 -9.53
C THR A 9 10.75 5.41 -8.31
N LEU A 10 10.56 6.73 -8.41
CA LEU A 10 10.61 7.69 -7.33
C LEU A 10 9.26 7.70 -6.62
N VAL A 11 9.30 7.47 -5.31
CA VAL A 11 8.15 7.54 -4.43
C VAL A 11 8.42 8.63 -3.40
N PRO A 12 7.64 9.73 -3.40
CA PRO A 12 7.80 10.83 -2.46
C PRO A 12 7.67 10.36 -1.02
N LEU A 13 8.46 10.93 -0.10
CA LEU A 13 8.30 10.66 1.33
C LEU A 13 7.03 11.30 1.91
N LYS A 14 6.52 12.34 1.24
CA LYS A 14 5.35 13.14 1.62
C LYS A 14 4.69 13.68 0.36
N SER A 15 3.48 14.21 0.50
CA SER A 15 2.81 14.98 -0.55
C SER A 15 3.73 16.07 -1.12
N ILE A 16 3.74 16.20 -2.44
CA ILE A 16 4.60 17.17 -3.13
C ILE A 16 3.89 18.54 -3.13
N GLU A 17 4.37 19.46 -2.31
CA GLU A 17 3.83 20.83 -2.20
C GLU A 17 4.56 21.86 -3.09
N GLY A 18 5.58 21.43 -3.84
CA GLY A 18 6.38 22.33 -4.66
C GLY A 18 7.32 21.61 -5.63
N HIS A 19 8.31 22.33 -6.15
CA HIS A 19 9.25 21.78 -7.15
C HIS A 19 10.43 21.02 -6.54
N CYS A 20 10.59 21.06 -5.22
CA CYS A 20 11.61 20.33 -4.48
C CYS A 20 10.95 19.38 -3.51
N PHE A 21 11.37 18.12 -3.48
CA PHE A 21 10.88 17.13 -2.53
C PHE A 21 11.91 16.04 -2.28
N GLN A 22 11.68 15.27 -1.23
CA GLN A 22 12.47 14.08 -0.92
C GLN A 22 11.70 12.84 -1.33
N ALA A 23 12.40 11.86 -1.89
CA ALA A 23 11.83 10.59 -2.34
C ALA A 23 12.82 9.46 -2.10
N TYR A 24 12.31 8.23 -2.06
CA TYR A 24 13.15 7.07 -2.34
C TYR A 24 12.97 6.66 -3.80
N SER A 25 14.06 6.25 -4.43
CA SER A 25 14.07 5.54 -5.70
C SER A 25 14.08 4.05 -5.41
N HIS A 26 13.24 3.29 -6.11
CA HIS A 26 13.26 1.83 -6.10
C HIS A 26 13.44 1.34 -7.53
N TYR A 27 14.48 0.54 -7.73
CA TYR A 27 14.87 0.01 -9.02
C TYR A 27 14.27 -1.39 -9.21
N PRO A 28 13.38 -1.60 -10.19
CA PRO A 28 12.67 -2.87 -10.34
C PRO A 28 13.56 -4.08 -10.59
N GLU A 29 14.67 -3.95 -11.32
CA GLU A 29 15.53 -5.10 -11.65
C GLU A 29 16.59 -5.32 -10.57
N SER A 30 17.38 -4.29 -10.25
CA SER A 30 18.46 -4.38 -9.26
C SER A 30 17.97 -4.41 -7.81
N LYS A 31 16.69 -4.08 -7.57
CA LYS A 31 16.08 -3.91 -6.24
C LYS A 31 16.82 -2.90 -5.36
N LYS A 32 17.61 -2.03 -5.95
CA LYS A 32 18.34 -0.99 -5.25
C LYS A 32 17.36 0.03 -4.68
N VAL A 33 17.64 0.53 -3.49
CA VAL A 33 16.89 1.62 -2.86
C VAL A 33 17.83 2.76 -2.53
N GLU A 34 17.52 3.95 -3.06
CA GLU A 34 18.29 5.16 -2.78
C GLU A 34 17.38 6.28 -2.33
N PHE A 35 17.79 7.01 -1.32
CA PHE A 35 17.13 8.19 -0.85
C PHE A 35 17.68 9.42 -1.57
N CYS A 36 16.78 10.20 -2.16
CA CYS A 36 17.11 11.28 -3.08
C CYS A 36 16.40 12.58 -2.68
N ASN A 37 17.09 13.70 -2.90
CA ASN A 37 16.43 14.99 -3.06
C ASN A 37 16.19 15.23 -4.56
N ILE A 38 14.98 15.65 -4.90
CA ILE A 38 14.54 15.92 -6.26
C ILE A 38 14.27 17.41 -6.43
N ASN A 39 14.73 18.01 -7.53
CA ASN A 39 14.38 19.36 -7.95
C ASN A 39 13.82 19.33 -9.38
N LEU A 40 12.49 19.31 -9.50
CA LEU A 40 11.80 19.25 -10.78
C LEU A 40 11.99 20.52 -11.62
N LYS A 41 12.16 21.68 -10.99
CA LYS A 41 12.36 22.94 -11.71
C LYS A 41 13.69 22.96 -12.47
N LYS A 42 14.75 22.45 -11.83
CA LYS A 42 16.08 22.36 -12.45
C LYS A 42 16.24 21.09 -13.30
N GLY A 43 15.46 20.05 -13.00
CA GLY A 43 15.64 18.73 -13.61
C GLY A 43 16.83 18.00 -13.02
N GLU A 44 17.02 18.12 -11.71
CA GLU A 44 18.21 17.67 -10.99
C GLU A 44 17.82 16.74 -9.83
N TYR A 45 18.70 15.78 -9.52
CA TYR A 45 18.59 14.98 -8.31
C TYR A 45 19.95 14.76 -7.66
N ASN A 46 19.94 14.59 -6.33
CA ASN A 46 21.12 14.17 -5.59
C ASN A 46 20.78 13.00 -4.66
N ILE A 47 21.67 12.01 -4.63
CA ILE A 47 21.55 10.87 -3.71
C ILE A 47 22.06 11.33 -2.35
N LEU A 48 21.21 11.17 -1.33
CA LEU A 48 21.55 11.47 0.06
C LEU A 48 22.12 10.26 0.79
N PHE A 49 21.58 9.08 0.48
CA PHE A 49 21.90 7.83 1.14
C PHE A 49 21.43 6.66 0.26
N SER A 50 22.18 5.57 0.21
CA SER A 50 21.78 4.35 -0.50
C SER A 50 21.79 3.17 0.46
N ILE A 51 20.77 2.31 0.38
CA ILE A 51 20.77 1.04 1.11
C ILE A 51 21.79 0.13 0.41
N PRO A 52 22.78 -0.43 1.14
CA PRO A 52 23.88 -1.17 0.51
C PRO A 52 23.46 -2.54 -0.04
N TRP A 53 22.20 -2.95 0.14
CA TRP A 53 21.67 -4.23 -0.28
C TRP A 53 20.44 -4.07 -1.17
N ALA A 54 20.24 -5.07 -2.03
CA ALA A 54 18.98 -5.28 -2.71
C ALA A 54 17.84 -5.39 -1.68
N MET A 55 16.79 -4.60 -1.90
CA MET A 55 15.61 -4.53 -1.05
C MET A 55 14.36 -4.75 -1.90
N PRO A 56 13.98 -6.02 -2.14
CA PRO A 56 12.85 -6.33 -3.02
C PRO A 56 11.53 -5.77 -2.51
N LYS A 57 11.35 -5.74 -1.19
CA LYS A 57 10.18 -5.17 -0.52
C LYS A 57 10.59 -3.96 0.29
N PHE A 58 9.96 -2.82 0.02
CA PHE A 58 10.23 -1.60 0.77
C PHE A 58 8.96 -0.76 0.91
N THR A 59 8.78 -0.16 2.07
CA THR A 59 7.66 0.74 2.37
C THR A 59 8.12 1.83 3.31
N ILE A 60 7.34 2.90 3.40
CA ILE A 60 7.60 4.05 4.27
C ILE A 60 6.39 4.27 5.17
N GLU A 61 6.62 4.69 6.41
CA GLU A 61 5.55 5.08 7.31
C GLU A 61 5.09 6.53 7.06
N PRO A 62 3.85 6.90 7.45
CA PRO A 62 3.22 8.15 7.02
C PRO A 62 3.99 9.44 7.29
N SER A 63 4.82 9.49 8.34
CA SER A 63 5.59 10.69 8.68
C SER A 63 6.81 10.91 7.77
N GLY A 64 7.16 9.90 6.96
CA GLY A 64 8.30 9.92 6.04
C GLY A 64 9.66 9.85 6.72
N LYS A 65 9.72 9.49 8.01
CA LYS A 65 10.97 9.45 8.81
C LYS A 65 11.62 8.08 8.80
N VAL A 66 10.80 7.03 8.70
CA VAL A 66 11.23 5.63 8.75
C VAL A 66 10.77 4.87 7.50
N GLY A 67 11.66 4.03 6.98
CA GLY A 67 11.34 3.00 6.00
C GLY A 67 11.47 1.61 6.60
N TYR A 68 10.74 0.66 6.04
CA TYR A 68 10.85 -0.76 6.35
C TYR A 68 11.20 -1.51 5.08
N GLY A 69 12.15 -2.43 5.19
CA GLY A 69 12.57 -3.29 4.11
C GLY A 69 12.47 -4.76 4.50
N ALA A 70 12.22 -5.62 3.51
CA ALA A 70 12.39 -7.05 3.65
C ALA A 70 13.21 -7.60 2.48
N ARG A 71 14.05 -8.59 2.77
CA ARG A 71 14.84 -9.33 1.78
C ARG A 71 14.88 -10.80 2.12
N LEU A 72 15.09 -11.62 1.10
CA LEU A 72 15.31 -13.06 1.24
C LEU A 72 16.81 -13.34 1.38
N GLU A 73 17.18 -14.11 2.38
CA GLU A 73 18.51 -14.69 2.53
C GLU A 73 18.43 -16.21 2.40
N ASN A 74 19.48 -16.83 1.87
CA ASN A 74 19.61 -18.28 1.78
C ASN A 74 20.94 -18.68 2.40
N ASP A 75 20.90 -19.31 3.57
CA ASP A 75 22.06 -19.97 4.16
C ASP A 75 21.88 -21.49 4.06
N LYS A 76 22.71 -22.13 3.22
CA LYS A 76 22.78 -23.60 3.05
C LYS A 76 21.43 -24.27 2.74
N GLY A 77 20.53 -23.59 2.04
CA GLY A 77 19.21 -24.11 1.65
C GLY A 77 18.08 -23.75 2.60
N ASN A 78 18.37 -23.04 3.70
CA ASN A 78 17.36 -22.44 4.56
C ASN A 78 17.09 -21.01 4.10
N TYR A 79 15.85 -20.77 3.67
CA TYR A 79 15.41 -19.44 3.27
C TYR A 79 14.84 -18.67 4.47
N GLU A 80 15.36 -17.48 4.71
CA GLU A 80 14.93 -16.58 5.77
C GLU A 80 14.53 -15.23 5.19
N ILE A 81 13.42 -14.66 5.66
CA ILE A 81 13.09 -13.26 5.39
C ILE A 81 13.72 -12.41 6.48
N VAL A 82 14.62 -11.51 6.09
CA VAL A 82 15.23 -10.54 6.99
C VAL A 82 14.50 -9.21 6.90
N PHE A 83 14.02 -8.72 8.04
CA PHE A 83 13.34 -7.43 8.17
C PHE A 83 14.29 -6.35 8.68
N LEU A 84 14.24 -5.19 8.03
CA LEU A 84 15.11 -4.06 8.31
C LEU A 84 14.28 -2.80 8.54
N LYS A 85 14.71 -2.00 9.52
CA LYS A 85 14.25 -0.63 9.73
C LYS A 85 15.29 0.33 9.20
N VAL A 86 14.87 1.38 8.49
CA VAL A 86 15.73 2.39 7.91
C VAL A 86 15.33 3.76 8.43
N TRP A 87 16.27 4.49 9.02
CA TRP A 87 16.05 5.85 9.51
C TRP A 87 16.65 6.85 8.52
N PHE A 88 15.80 7.58 7.80
CA PHE A 88 16.26 8.44 6.69
C PHE A 88 17.11 9.62 7.16
N LYS A 89 16.73 10.26 8.28
CA LYS A 89 17.46 11.40 8.84
C LYS A 89 18.86 11.00 9.31
N ASP A 90 18.94 9.86 9.99
CA ASP A 90 20.17 9.36 10.62
C ASP A 90 21.04 8.54 9.66
N ARG A 91 20.53 8.21 8.47
CA ARG A 91 21.21 7.39 7.45
C ARG A 91 21.70 6.05 8.01
N LYS A 92 20.92 5.47 8.92
CA LYS A 92 21.20 4.20 9.57
C LYS A 92 20.11 3.19 9.26
N TYR A 93 20.49 1.92 9.32
CA TYR A 93 19.56 0.81 9.25
C TYR A 93 19.81 -0.14 10.43
N GLU A 94 18.81 -0.92 10.77
CA GLU A 94 18.81 -1.85 11.88
C GLU A 94 18.05 -3.12 11.49
N LYS A 95 18.63 -4.30 11.77
CA LYS A 95 17.93 -5.57 11.63
C LYS A 95 16.90 -5.66 12.75
N ILE A 96 15.63 -5.80 12.39
CA ILE A 96 14.53 -5.99 13.33
C ILE A 96 14.48 -7.46 13.76
N GLY A 97 14.58 -8.37 12.79
CA GLY A 97 14.46 -9.80 13.01
C GLY A 97 14.49 -10.57 11.69
N ASP A 98 14.39 -11.88 11.81
CA ASP A 98 14.30 -12.83 10.71
C ASP A 98 13.10 -13.76 10.89
N LEU A 99 12.64 -14.33 9.77
CA LEU A 99 11.60 -15.33 9.74
C LEU A 99 12.01 -16.48 8.84
N CYS A 100 12.17 -17.66 9.43
CA CYS A 100 12.48 -18.89 8.68
C CYS A 100 11.25 -19.34 7.87
N LEU A 101 11.39 -19.43 6.55
CA LEU A 101 10.32 -19.89 5.66
C LEU A 101 10.06 -21.40 5.75
N GLY A 102 11.00 -22.17 6.32
CA GLY A 102 10.84 -23.62 6.52
C GLY A 102 9.64 -23.98 7.41
N GLU A 103 9.25 -23.08 8.32
CA GLU A 103 8.04 -23.25 9.16
C GLU A 103 6.74 -22.97 8.39
N TYR A 104 6.83 -22.40 7.19
CA TYR A 104 5.71 -21.86 6.41
C TYR A 104 5.50 -22.60 5.08
N SER A 105 6.53 -23.24 4.54
CA SER A 105 6.44 -24.11 3.37
C SER A 105 5.86 -25.47 3.78
N ARG A 106 4.58 -25.71 3.50
CA ARG A 106 3.98 -27.01 3.82
C ARG A 106 4.55 -28.19 3.03
N ASP A 107 5.05 -28.04 1.78
CA ASP A 107 5.36 -29.25 0.99
C ASP A 107 6.32 -29.11 -0.22
N SER A 108 7.11 -28.05 -0.42
CA SER A 108 8.03 -28.07 -1.56
C SER A 108 9.33 -27.29 -1.41
N LYS A 109 10.39 -27.87 -1.98
CA LYS A 109 11.75 -27.34 -2.03
C LYS A 109 11.91 -26.15 -2.99
N ASP A 110 10.86 -25.81 -3.77
CA ASP A 110 10.90 -24.84 -4.87
C ASP A 110 9.96 -23.63 -4.69
N ILE A 111 9.19 -23.55 -3.60
CA ILE A 111 8.16 -22.52 -3.34
C ILE A 111 8.63 -21.18 -2.68
N PRO A 112 9.79 -21.03 -2.00
CA PRO A 112 10.00 -19.85 -1.16
C PRO A 112 10.21 -18.52 -1.91
N LEU A 113 10.66 -18.54 -3.16
CA LEU A 113 10.94 -17.32 -3.94
C LEU A 113 9.67 -16.63 -4.45
N SER A 114 8.73 -17.38 -5.06
CA SER A 114 7.47 -16.79 -5.56
C SER A 114 6.59 -16.24 -4.43
N LEU A 115 6.54 -16.94 -3.29
CA LEU A 115 5.86 -16.46 -2.08
C LEU A 115 6.38 -15.10 -1.62
N PHE A 116 7.71 -14.95 -1.63
CA PHE A 116 8.31 -13.68 -1.24
C PHE A 116 8.08 -12.61 -2.32
N ASP A 117 8.18 -12.94 -3.60
CA ASP A 117 7.98 -11.99 -4.70
C ASP A 117 6.56 -11.43 -4.78
N ASP A 118 5.55 -12.18 -4.34
CA ASP A 118 4.15 -11.72 -4.29
C ASP A 118 3.72 -11.21 -2.89
N SER A 119 4.60 -11.28 -1.89
CA SER A 119 4.35 -10.73 -0.56
C SER A 119 4.24 -9.21 -0.55
N VAL A 120 3.61 -8.64 0.47
CA VAL A 120 3.47 -7.19 0.60
C VAL A 120 3.84 -6.70 2.00
N LEU A 121 4.60 -5.60 2.05
CA LEU A 121 5.07 -4.95 3.28
C LEU A 121 4.45 -3.55 3.38
N TYR A 122 3.87 -3.22 4.53
CA TYR A 122 3.22 -1.92 4.78
C TYR A 122 3.67 -1.30 6.10
N GLY A 123 4.17 -0.06 6.06
CA GLY A 123 4.58 0.69 7.24
C GLY A 123 3.37 1.34 7.92
N LEU A 124 3.11 1.04 9.18
CA LEU A 124 2.00 1.63 9.93
C LEU A 124 2.41 2.93 10.63
N ASN A 125 3.54 2.91 11.33
CA ASN A 125 4.15 4.06 11.99
C ASN A 125 5.65 3.83 12.14
N GLN A 126 6.35 4.62 12.97
CA GLN A 126 7.80 4.49 13.19
C GLN A 126 8.22 3.22 13.94
N ARG A 127 7.28 2.44 14.49
CA ARG A 127 7.55 1.23 15.26
C ARG A 127 7.06 -0.03 14.56
N TYR A 128 5.91 0.03 13.90
CA TYR A 128 5.22 -1.16 13.40
C TYR A 128 5.11 -1.19 11.87
N CYS A 129 5.26 -2.39 11.31
CA CYS A 129 4.88 -2.69 9.94
C CYS A 129 4.14 -4.02 9.85
N LEU A 130 3.35 -4.18 8.79
CA LEU A 130 2.62 -5.39 8.46
C LEU A 130 3.28 -6.08 7.28
N PHE A 131 3.29 -7.41 7.31
CA PHE A 131 3.77 -8.22 6.20
C PHE A 131 2.74 -9.31 5.87
N PHE A 132 2.39 -9.42 4.60
CA PHE A 132 1.36 -10.33 4.10
C PHE A 132 1.99 -11.36 3.17
N PHE A 133 1.70 -12.63 3.43
CA PHE A 133 2.11 -13.77 2.61
C PHE A 133 0.97 -14.16 1.67
N PRO A 134 1.23 -14.27 0.36
CA PRO A 134 0.24 -14.70 -0.60
C PRO A 134 -0.06 -16.19 -0.44
N HIS A 135 -1.20 -16.64 -0.95
CA HIS A 135 -1.43 -18.07 -1.21
C HIS A 135 -0.52 -18.56 -2.34
N ASN A 136 -0.08 -19.82 -2.24
CA ASN A 136 0.63 -20.50 -3.33
C ASN A 136 -0.26 -20.74 -4.55
N ASP A 137 -1.56 -20.99 -4.30
CA ASP A 137 -2.53 -21.38 -5.32
C ASP A 137 -3.61 -20.30 -5.47
N LEU A 138 -3.37 -19.33 -6.35
CA LEU A 138 -4.32 -18.26 -6.64
C LEU A 138 -5.55 -18.84 -7.33
N THR A 139 -6.67 -18.93 -6.59
CA THR A 139 -7.94 -19.44 -7.09
C THR A 139 -9.06 -18.45 -6.77
N TYR A 140 -10.00 -18.26 -7.70
CA TYR A 140 -11.16 -17.39 -7.49
C TYR A 140 -11.96 -17.79 -6.23
N GLY A 141 -12.31 -16.80 -5.41
CA GLY A 141 -13.08 -17.00 -4.18
C GLY A 141 -12.25 -17.43 -2.96
N ILE A 142 -10.95 -17.62 -3.10
CA ILE A 142 -10.00 -17.78 -1.98
C ILE A 142 -9.33 -16.41 -1.74
N PRO A 143 -9.15 -15.98 -0.47
CA PRO A 143 -8.36 -14.79 -0.17
C PRO A 143 -7.00 -14.81 -0.89
N PHE A 144 -6.51 -13.65 -1.33
CA PHE A 144 -5.19 -13.59 -2.00
C PHE A 144 -4.05 -13.92 -1.03
N PHE A 145 -4.20 -13.52 0.25
CA PHE A 145 -3.22 -13.75 1.29
C PHE A 145 -3.59 -14.97 2.14
N ASP A 146 -2.60 -15.78 2.52
CA ASP A 146 -2.76 -16.90 3.44
C ASP A 146 -2.47 -16.47 4.89
N LYS A 147 -1.56 -15.50 5.06
CA LYS A 147 -1.09 -15.09 6.37
C LYS A 147 -0.70 -13.62 6.44
N ALA A 148 -0.93 -13.01 7.60
CA ALA A 148 -0.44 -11.68 7.94
C ALA A 148 0.33 -11.72 9.26
N ILE A 149 1.40 -10.94 9.35
CA ILE A 149 2.20 -10.76 10.55
C ILE A 149 2.41 -9.28 10.87
N LEU A 150 2.51 -8.98 12.16
CA LEU A 150 2.90 -7.67 12.67
C LEU A 150 4.36 -7.74 13.12
N ILE A 151 5.17 -6.81 12.64
CA ILE A 151 6.57 -6.68 13.00
C ILE A 151 6.70 -5.46 13.93
N ASP A 152 7.19 -5.69 15.14
CA ASP A 152 7.50 -4.65 16.13
C ASP A 152 9.01 -4.39 16.13
N ALA A 153 9.40 -3.25 15.56
CA ALA A 153 10.79 -2.86 15.45
C ALA A 153 11.43 -2.35 16.75
N LEU A 154 10.63 -2.06 17.79
CA LEU A 154 11.19 -1.70 19.10
C LEU A 154 11.47 -2.94 19.93
N GLU A 155 10.58 -3.93 19.88
CA GLU A 155 10.73 -5.18 20.64
C GLU A 155 11.52 -6.25 19.88
N CYS A 156 11.82 -6.03 18.59
CA CYS A 156 12.42 -7.01 17.69
C CYS A 156 11.62 -8.33 17.67
N ARG A 157 10.29 -8.21 17.58
CA ARG A 157 9.35 -9.34 17.66
C ARG A 157 8.39 -9.36 16.49
N ILE A 158 8.02 -10.58 16.10
CA ILE A 158 7.01 -10.85 15.07
C ILE A 158 5.80 -11.48 15.75
N TYR A 159 4.62 -10.96 15.45
CA TYR A 159 3.34 -11.45 15.97
C TYR A 159 2.49 -11.98 14.83
N ASN A 160 1.88 -13.15 15.03
CA ASN A 160 0.86 -13.63 14.12
C ASN A 160 -0.42 -12.79 14.29
N ILE A 161 -1.06 -12.46 13.17
CA ILE A 161 -2.33 -11.74 13.16
C ILE A 161 -3.43 -12.75 12.85
N THR A 162 -4.54 -12.70 13.60
CA THR A 162 -5.74 -13.45 13.25
C THR A 162 -6.34 -12.90 11.94
N SER A 163 -6.92 -13.76 11.12
CA SER A 163 -7.56 -13.31 9.88
C SER A 163 -8.93 -12.68 10.11
N GLU A 164 -9.62 -13.04 11.20
CA GLU A 164 -10.99 -12.58 11.47
C GLU A 164 -11.01 -11.09 11.86
N ILE A 165 -11.84 -10.32 11.15
CA ILE A 165 -12.20 -8.95 11.49
C ILE A 165 -13.73 -8.89 11.72
N ASP A 166 -14.20 -7.84 12.40
CA ASP A 166 -15.63 -7.70 12.71
C ASP A 166 -16.50 -7.71 11.43
N PHE A 167 -17.80 -7.91 11.60
CA PHE A 167 -18.78 -7.93 10.49
C PHE A 167 -18.56 -9.07 9.47
N ARG A 168 -18.07 -10.22 9.96
CA ARG A 168 -17.89 -11.47 9.20
C ARG A 168 -16.96 -11.32 7.99
N ASP A 169 -15.98 -10.43 8.09
CA ASP A 169 -15.00 -10.21 7.05
C ASP A 169 -13.62 -10.75 7.48
N GLN A 170 -12.64 -10.70 6.58
CA GLN A 170 -11.31 -11.24 6.81
C GLN A 170 -10.21 -10.28 6.32
N LEU A 171 -9.22 -10.04 7.18
CA LEU A 171 -8.03 -9.25 6.87
C LEU A 171 -7.26 -9.80 5.66
N LEU A 172 -7.28 -11.12 5.46
CA LEU A 172 -6.58 -11.80 4.36
C LEU A 172 -7.17 -11.52 2.97
N ARG A 173 -8.38 -10.94 2.92
CA ARG A 173 -9.03 -10.46 1.68
C ARG A 173 -8.57 -9.04 1.32
N LEU A 174 -7.43 -8.61 1.84
CA LEU A 174 -6.90 -7.27 1.64
C LEU A 174 -6.74 -6.95 0.15
N ASP A 175 -7.43 -5.89 -0.27
CA ASP A 175 -7.26 -5.26 -1.57
C ASP A 175 -6.29 -4.09 -1.46
N HIS A 176 -6.55 -3.20 -0.51
CA HIS A 176 -5.80 -1.97 -0.33
C HIS A 176 -5.61 -1.62 1.15
N ILE A 177 -4.44 -1.09 1.51
CA ILE A 177 -4.18 -0.53 2.85
C ILE A 177 -3.38 0.75 2.69
N ARG A 178 -3.71 1.73 3.52
CA ARG A 178 -2.95 2.97 3.59
C ARG A 178 -2.93 3.51 5.01
N SER A 179 -1.73 3.84 5.47
CA SER A 179 -1.50 4.52 6.72
C SER A 179 -1.41 6.03 6.52
N PHE A 180 -1.83 6.80 7.52
CA PHE A 180 -1.82 8.26 7.52
C PHE A 180 -1.70 8.79 8.96
N MET A 181 -1.41 10.08 9.08
CA MET A 181 -1.38 10.78 10.37
C MET A 181 -2.55 11.76 10.47
N LEU A 182 -3.16 11.83 11.64
CA LEU A 182 -4.19 12.80 12.01
C LEU A 182 -3.89 13.33 13.41
N GLU A 183 -3.76 14.65 13.58
CA GLU A 183 -3.54 15.31 14.90
C GLU A 183 -2.42 14.70 15.78
N ASN A 184 -1.37 14.14 15.16
CA ASN A 184 -0.23 13.41 15.76
C ASN A 184 -0.44 11.92 16.06
N ASP A 185 -1.64 11.40 15.85
CA ASP A 185 -1.91 9.96 15.93
C ASP A 185 -1.73 9.29 14.56
N PHE A 186 -1.38 8.01 14.58
CA PHE A 186 -1.27 7.19 13.38
C PHE A 186 -2.51 6.32 13.20
N TYR A 187 -3.05 6.38 11.99
CA TYR A 187 -4.20 5.60 11.56
C TYR A 187 -3.84 4.83 10.31
N PHE A 188 -4.62 3.81 10.02
CA PHE A 188 -4.67 3.22 8.70
C PHE A 188 -6.08 2.78 8.38
N TYR A 189 -6.43 2.84 7.11
CA TYR A 189 -7.60 2.17 6.60
C TYR A 189 -7.18 0.96 5.79
N LEU A 190 -8.04 -0.04 5.76
CA LEU A 190 -7.94 -1.18 4.85
C LEU A 190 -9.24 -1.33 4.09
N LYS A 191 -9.12 -1.74 2.83
CA LYS A 191 -10.20 -2.21 1.98
C LYS A 191 -10.04 -3.71 1.79
N THR A 192 -11.09 -4.46 2.09
CA THR A 192 -11.21 -5.91 1.81
C THR A 192 -12.08 -6.13 0.57
N GLY A 193 -11.95 -7.31 -0.04
CA GLY A 193 -12.67 -7.67 -1.26
C GLY A 193 -11.89 -7.21 -2.50
N ARG A 194 -11.06 -8.10 -3.03
CA ARG A 194 -10.12 -7.82 -4.14
C ARG A 194 -10.76 -7.99 -5.53
N ILE A 195 -12.06 -8.23 -5.58
CA ILE A 195 -12.81 -8.35 -6.82
C ILE A 195 -12.87 -6.98 -7.50
N HIS A 196 -12.35 -6.89 -8.72
CA HIS A 196 -12.45 -5.68 -9.50
C HIS A 196 -13.89 -5.43 -9.96
N GLU A 197 -14.23 -4.18 -10.22
CA GLU A 197 -15.59 -3.80 -10.64
C GLU A 197 -16.08 -4.60 -11.86
N SER A 198 -15.21 -4.83 -12.86
CA SER A 198 -15.56 -5.63 -14.04
C SER A 198 -15.91 -7.08 -13.69
N GLU A 199 -15.23 -7.65 -12.69
CA GLU A 199 -15.50 -9.00 -12.19
C GLU A 199 -16.82 -9.01 -11.40
N LYS A 200 -17.10 -7.96 -10.62
CA LYS A 200 -18.42 -7.79 -9.97
C LYS A 200 -19.56 -7.66 -10.97
N TRP A 201 -19.39 -6.90 -12.04
CA TRP A 201 -20.38 -6.79 -13.12
C TRP A 201 -20.68 -8.17 -13.76
N ASP A 202 -19.64 -8.96 -13.99
CA ASP A 202 -19.79 -10.31 -14.54
C ASP A 202 -20.43 -11.27 -13.55
N MET A 203 -20.09 -11.16 -12.26
CA MET A 203 -20.72 -11.93 -11.20
C MET A 203 -22.19 -11.55 -11.04
N TRP A 204 -22.53 -10.26 -10.98
CA TRP A 204 -23.91 -9.80 -10.89
C TRP A 204 -24.80 -10.36 -12.00
N LYS A 205 -24.30 -10.43 -13.24
CA LYS A 205 -25.01 -11.02 -14.38
C LYS A 205 -25.22 -12.54 -14.29
N LYS A 206 -24.37 -13.25 -13.55
CA LYS A 206 -24.26 -14.72 -13.57
C LYS A 206 -24.57 -15.40 -12.23
N CYS A 207 -24.63 -14.65 -11.14
CA CYS A 207 -24.73 -15.18 -9.78
C CYS A 207 -26.17 -15.53 -9.42
N ASP A 208 -26.37 -16.70 -8.80
CA ASP A 208 -27.62 -17.02 -8.12
C ASP A 208 -27.69 -16.21 -6.82
N PRO A 209 -28.70 -15.32 -6.65
CA PRO A 209 -28.86 -14.53 -5.43
C PRO A 209 -28.97 -15.36 -4.15
N ASN A 210 -29.34 -16.65 -4.26
CA ASN A 210 -29.47 -17.57 -3.14
C ASN A 210 -28.15 -18.30 -2.79
N ALA A 211 -27.12 -18.17 -3.63
CA ALA A 211 -25.80 -18.76 -3.43
C ALA A 211 -24.68 -17.77 -3.86
N PRO A 212 -24.55 -16.62 -3.17
CA PRO A 212 -23.52 -15.65 -3.49
C PRO A 212 -22.13 -16.23 -3.26
N TYR A 213 -21.18 -15.87 -4.12
CA TYR A 213 -19.77 -16.19 -3.93
C TYR A 213 -19.25 -15.57 -2.62
N PHE A 214 -18.43 -16.29 -1.86
CA PHE A 214 -17.91 -15.80 -0.57
C PHE A 214 -17.24 -14.42 -0.66
N ASP A 215 -16.61 -14.11 -1.79
CA ASP A 215 -15.85 -12.88 -1.99
C ASP A 215 -16.70 -11.68 -2.50
N HIS A 216 -18.03 -11.79 -2.48
CA HIS A 216 -18.96 -10.73 -2.89
C HIS A 216 -18.93 -9.45 -2.04
N LEU A 217 -18.41 -9.53 -0.82
CA LEU A 217 -18.38 -8.41 0.12
C LEU A 217 -17.15 -7.52 -0.11
N GLU A 218 -17.33 -6.21 -0.17
CA GLU A 218 -16.24 -5.25 -0.03
C GLU A 218 -16.47 -4.43 1.24
N SER A 219 -15.42 -4.23 2.04
CA SER A 219 -15.54 -3.42 3.25
C SER A 219 -14.38 -2.43 3.38
N ILE A 220 -14.66 -1.27 3.97
CA ILE A 220 -13.64 -0.32 4.42
C ILE A 220 -13.63 -0.33 5.94
N PHE A 221 -12.46 -0.58 6.52
CA PHE A 221 -12.24 -0.49 7.96
C PHE A 221 -11.18 0.55 8.28
N LEU A 222 -11.36 1.27 9.39
CA LEU A 222 -10.41 2.21 9.94
C LEU A 222 -9.92 1.75 11.31
N TYR A 223 -8.62 1.85 11.52
CA TYR A 223 -7.95 1.52 12.77
C TYR A 223 -7.02 2.65 13.22
N GLN A 224 -7.02 2.94 14.52
CA GLN A 224 -5.90 3.60 15.17
C GLN A 224 -4.79 2.55 15.39
N VAL A 225 -3.55 2.88 15.01
CA VAL A 225 -2.45 1.90 14.98
C VAL A 225 -2.21 1.25 16.34
N GLU A 226 -2.16 2.03 17.42
CA GLU A 226 -1.86 1.50 18.76
C GLU A 226 -2.98 0.57 19.28
N ASP A 227 -4.24 0.89 19.03
CA ASP A 227 -5.38 0.04 19.41
C ASP A 227 -5.38 -1.28 18.65
N PHE A 228 -5.08 -1.24 17.35
CA PHE A 228 -4.95 -2.44 16.53
C PHE A 228 -3.81 -3.35 17.01
N VAL A 229 -2.63 -2.77 17.29
CA VAL A 229 -1.48 -3.52 17.80
C VAL A 229 -1.78 -4.13 19.17
N LYS A 230 -2.45 -3.39 20.06
CA LYS A 230 -2.86 -3.89 21.37
C LYS A 230 -3.77 -5.11 21.23
N GLN A 231 -4.70 -5.12 20.27
CA GLN A 231 -5.56 -6.28 20.01
C GLN A 231 -4.75 -7.51 19.57
N ILE A 232 -3.77 -7.33 18.67
CA ILE A 232 -2.88 -8.41 18.22
C ILE A 232 -2.06 -8.96 19.39
N LYS A 233 -1.40 -8.09 20.15
CA LYS A 233 -0.55 -8.51 21.29
C LYS A 233 -1.35 -9.23 22.39
N ASN A 234 -2.64 -8.95 22.49
CA ASN A 234 -3.55 -9.63 23.42
C ASN A 234 -4.16 -10.93 22.83
N ASN A 235 -3.73 -11.38 21.66
CA ASN A 235 -4.28 -12.55 20.96
C ASN A 235 -5.81 -12.47 20.78
N THR A 236 -6.33 -11.29 20.47
CA THR A 236 -7.76 -11.09 20.21
C THR A 236 -8.15 -11.94 19.00
N LYS A 237 -9.17 -12.79 19.13
CA LYS A 237 -9.58 -13.72 18.06
C LYS A 237 -10.20 -13.03 16.85
N ASN A 238 -10.92 -11.95 17.09
CA ASN A 238 -11.60 -11.14 16.07
C ASN A 238 -11.20 -9.67 16.27
N LEU A 239 -10.57 -9.08 15.26
CA LEU A 239 -10.02 -7.72 15.29
C LEU A 239 -11.13 -6.69 15.04
N ARG A 240 -11.27 -5.78 16.01
CA ARG A 240 -12.28 -4.73 16.01
C ARG A 240 -11.72 -3.45 15.42
N GLY A 241 -12.34 -3.00 14.33
CA GLY A 241 -12.08 -1.71 13.69
C GLY A 241 -13.37 -0.90 13.59
N ILE A 242 -13.25 0.35 13.14
CA ILE A 242 -14.41 1.13 12.77
C ILE A 242 -14.80 0.72 11.35
N LEU A 243 -15.96 0.10 11.18
CA LEU A 243 -16.54 -0.15 9.87
C LEU A 243 -17.01 1.19 9.29
N ILE A 244 -16.46 1.55 8.13
CA ILE A 244 -16.86 2.74 7.38
C ILE A 244 -17.92 2.38 6.36
N GLU A 245 -17.74 1.29 5.63
CA GLU A 245 -18.70 0.88 4.60
C GLU A 245 -18.57 -0.62 4.39
N GLN A 246 -19.69 -1.29 4.12
CA GLN A 246 -19.70 -2.67 3.66
C GLN A 246 -20.77 -2.82 2.58
N VAL A 247 -20.38 -3.36 1.44
CA VAL A 247 -21.27 -3.56 0.31
C VAL A 247 -21.18 -4.96 -0.27
N ASP A 248 -22.26 -5.39 -0.91
CA ASP A 248 -22.36 -6.66 -1.62
C ASP A 248 -22.05 -6.51 -3.12
N TYR A 249 -22.52 -7.44 -3.94
CA TYR A 249 -22.33 -7.44 -5.38
C TYR A 249 -23.11 -6.32 -6.12
N ASN A 250 -24.07 -5.66 -5.47
CA ASN A 250 -24.85 -4.58 -6.08
C ASN A 250 -24.08 -3.27 -6.10
N PHE A 251 -22.99 -3.18 -5.33
CA PHE A 251 -22.14 -2.01 -5.32
C PHE A 251 -20.65 -2.36 -5.42
N ALA A 252 -19.85 -1.40 -5.87
CA ALA A 252 -18.40 -1.49 -5.84
C ALA A 252 -17.81 -0.26 -5.12
N ILE A 253 -16.77 -0.48 -4.31
CA ILE A 253 -16.03 0.59 -3.64
C ILE A 253 -14.79 0.90 -4.47
N LYS A 254 -14.72 2.13 -4.96
CA LYS A 254 -13.62 2.62 -5.79
C LYS A 254 -12.92 3.80 -5.15
N GLU A 255 -11.66 3.96 -5.55
CA GLU A 255 -10.88 5.18 -5.36
C GLU A 255 -10.93 5.68 -3.92
N LEU A 256 -10.23 4.97 -3.04
CA LEU A 256 -10.22 5.24 -1.61
C LEU A 256 -9.02 6.13 -1.24
N ASP A 257 -9.28 7.22 -0.54
CA ASP A 257 -8.28 8.24 -0.22
C ASP A 257 -8.59 8.96 1.11
N VAL A 258 -7.64 9.76 1.59
CA VAL A 258 -7.80 10.63 2.77
C VAL A 258 -7.60 12.08 2.37
N ILE A 259 -8.62 12.92 2.61
CA ILE A 259 -8.62 14.35 2.30
C ILE A 259 -9.16 15.11 3.51
N ASN A 260 -8.42 16.10 4.01
CA ASN A 260 -8.87 16.98 5.10
C ASN A 260 -9.53 16.19 6.24
N ASP A 261 -8.81 15.17 6.73
CA ASP A 261 -9.22 14.33 7.87
C ASP A 261 -10.47 13.46 7.62
N ARG A 262 -10.82 13.27 6.35
CA ARG A 262 -11.93 12.42 5.91
C ARG A 262 -11.43 11.30 5.02
N ILE A 263 -12.00 10.13 5.21
CA ILE A 263 -11.87 9.04 4.22
C ILE A 263 -12.90 9.31 3.12
N VAL A 264 -12.44 9.35 1.88
CA VAL A 264 -13.28 9.64 0.72
C VAL A 264 -13.20 8.47 -0.26
N TYR A 265 -14.34 8.06 -0.78
CA TYR A 265 -14.44 6.97 -1.73
C TYR A 265 -15.62 7.18 -2.69
N ILE A 266 -15.52 6.54 -3.85
CA ILE A 266 -16.62 6.45 -4.81
C ILE A 266 -17.34 5.14 -4.54
N LEU A 267 -18.67 5.23 -4.43
CA LEU A 267 -19.55 4.08 -4.40
C LEU A 267 -20.32 3.99 -5.71
N ASP A 268 -20.10 2.90 -6.43
CA ASP A 268 -20.82 2.61 -7.67
C ASP A 268 -21.94 1.63 -7.40
N ASP A 269 -23.17 2.07 -7.64
CA ASP A 269 -24.37 1.26 -7.71
C ASP A 269 -24.45 0.59 -9.09
N ILE A 270 -24.04 -0.67 -9.12
CA ILE A 270 -24.05 -1.53 -10.31
C ILE A 270 -25.49 -1.75 -10.78
N SER A 271 -26.43 -1.93 -9.84
CA SER A 271 -27.83 -2.22 -10.18
C SER A 271 -28.54 -1.08 -10.89
N ASN A 272 -28.18 0.17 -10.55
CA ASN A 272 -28.80 1.38 -11.09
C ASN A 272 -27.90 2.18 -12.04
N ASN A 273 -26.66 1.71 -12.29
CA ASN A 273 -25.63 2.39 -13.08
C ASN A 273 -25.43 3.85 -12.62
N LYS A 274 -25.23 4.04 -11.31
CA LYS A 274 -25.03 5.36 -10.67
C LYS A 274 -23.81 5.33 -9.78
N SER A 275 -23.15 6.47 -9.65
CA SER A 275 -22.03 6.66 -8.74
C SER A 275 -22.34 7.75 -7.73
N GLU A 276 -21.83 7.64 -6.51
CA GLU A 276 -21.86 8.70 -5.51
C GLU A 276 -20.52 8.83 -4.78
N VAL A 277 -20.16 10.04 -4.38
CA VAL A 277 -18.97 10.28 -3.56
C VAL A 277 -19.38 10.29 -2.09
N LYS A 278 -18.76 9.41 -1.31
CA LYS A 278 -18.98 9.32 0.13
C LYS A 278 -17.77 9.83 0.89
N TYR A 279 -18.06 10.51 1.99
CA TYR A 279 -17.08 11.02 2.94
C TYR A 279 -17.38 10.43 4.31
N TYR A 280 -16.35 9.95 4.97
CA TYR A 280 -16.40 9.56 6.38
C TYR A 280 -15.52 10.49 7.18
N ASP A 281 -16.12 11.26 8.08
CA ASP A 281 -15.42 12.19 8.96
C ASP A 281 -14.85 11.42 10.16
N ILE A 282 -13.51 11.38 10.25
CA ILE A 282 -12.83 10.54 11.24
C ILE A 282 -13.07 11.07 12.66
N ALA A 283 -13.03 12.39 12.84
CA ALA A 283 -13.20 13.03 14.14
C ALA A 283 -14.63 12.91 14.64
N GLN A 284 -15.61 13.13 13.77
CA GLN A 284 -17.03 13.05 14.14
C GLN A 284 -17.58 11.62 14.12
N LYS A 285 -16.88 10.68 13.46
CA LYS A 285 -17.33 9.31 13.21
C LYS A 285 -18.68 9.25 12.50
N THR A 286 -18.86 10.10 11.49
CA THR A 286 -20.12 10.28 10.76
C THR A 286 -19.91 10.23 9.25
N HIS A 287 -20.96 9.86 8.52
CA HIS A 287 -21.00 9.95 7.07
C HIS A 287 -21.56 11.28 6.59
N LEU A 288 -20.93 11.81 5.55
CA LEU A 288 -21.48 12.85 4.69
C LEU A 288 -21.56 12.28 3.27
N ILE A 289 -22.72 12.41 2.64
CA ILE A 289 -22.97 11.90 1.28
C ILE A 289 -23.15 13.09 0.34
N ASP A 290 -22.33 13.18 -0.71
CA ASP A 290 -22.51 14.15 -1.77
C ASP A 290 -22.87 13.43 -3.08
N LYS A 291 -24.13 13.61 -3.50
CA LYS A 291 -24.68 12.99 -4.72
C LYS A 291 -24.61 13.90 -5.94
N SER A 292 -23.97 15.07 -5.83
CA SER A 292 -23.93 16.01 -6.95
C SER A 292 -22.98 15.49 -8.04
N THR A 293 -23.39 15.61 -9.31
CA THR A 293 -22.52 15.30 -10.46
C THR A 293 -21.21 16.08 -10.39
N LYS A 294 -21.25 17.30 -9.85
CA LYS A 294 -20.07 18.13 -9.57
C LYS A 294 -19.12 17.50 -8.56
N ALA A 295 -19.59 16.77 -7.56
CA ALA A 295 -18.71 16.10 -6.59
C ALA A 295 -17.91 14.98 -7.24
N ILE A 296 -18.53 14.21 -8.15
CA ILE A 296 -17.85 13.16 -8.94
C ILE A 296 -16.84 13.79 -9.90
N GLU A 297 -17.26 14.81 -10.67
CA GLU A 297 -16.37 15.56 -11.56
C GLU A 297 -15.20 16.18 -10.78
N ASN A 298 -15.45 16.78 -9.62
CA ASN A 298 -14.41 17.34 -8.75
C ASN A 298 -13.49 16.26 -8.17
N TYR A 299 -14.03 15.08 -7.84
CA TYR A 299 -13.23 13.95 -7.36
C TYR A 299 -12.27 13.48 -8.46
N ASP A 300 -12.76 13.31 -9.68
CA ASP A 300 -11.96 12.95 -10.86
C ASP A 300 -10.96 14.06 -11.23
N LEU A 301 -11.32 15.33 -11.03
CA LEU A 301 -10.41 16.45 -11.24
C LEU A 301 -9.21 16.45 -10.28
N ARG A 302 -9.26 15.75 -9.14
CA ARG A 302 -8.07 15.62 -8.26
C ARG A 302 -6.97 14.77 -8.90
N LYS A 303 -7.32 13.80 -9.74
CA LYS A 303 -6.34 13.03 -10.53
C LYS A 303 -5.62 13.92 -11.55
N THR A 304 -6.29 14.96 -12.06
CA THR A 304 -5.72 15.92 -13.01
C THR A 304 -5.08 17.15 -12.35
N ASN A 305 -5.46 17.50 -11.12
CA ASN A 305 -4.98 18.67 -10.39
C ASN A 305 -3.59 18.53 -9.71
N GLU A 306 -2.81 17.52 -10.07
CA GLU A 306 -1.35 17.57 -9.95
C GLU A 306 -0.72 18.51 -11.00
N GLU A 307 -1.47 19.52 -11.48
CA GLU A 307 -1.08 20.49 -12.53
C GLU A 307 0.30 21.11 -12.27
N GLN A 308 0.61 21.40 -11.01
CA GLN A 308 1.90 21.96 -10.64
C GLN A 308 3.04 20.97 -10.93
N ILE A 309 2.87 19.69 -10.59
CA ILE A 309 3.84 18.63 -10.87
C ILE A 309 3.90 18.38 -12.38
N TYR A 310 2.75 18.28 -13.03
CA TYR A 310 2.63 18.03 -14.47
C TYR A 310 3.39 19.06 -15.28
N LYS A 311 3.25 20.35 -14.95
CA LYS A 311 4.00 21.43 -15.62
C LYS A 311 5.51 21.24 -15.53
N TYR A 312 6.04 20.80 -14.39
CA TYR A 312 7.48 20.54 -14.28
C TYR A 312 7.87 19.27 -15.05
N VAL A 313 7.17 18.16 -14.82
CA VAL A 313 7.41 16.86 -15.47
C VAL A 313 7.41 16.99 -17.00
N TYR A 314 6.40 17.64 -17.58
CA TYR A 314 6.28 17.83 -19.03
C TYR A 314 7.50 18.54 -19.63
N ASN A 315 8.07 19.52 -18.93
CA ASN A 315 9.28 20.21 -19.37
C ASN A 315 10.55 19.35 -19.24
N LEU A 316 10.52 18.29 -18.44
CA LEU A 316 11.64 17.37 -18.23
C LEU A 316 11.61 16.16 -19.16
N GLN A 317 10.47 15.85 -19.78
CA GLN A 317 10.34 14.73 -20.73
C GLN A 317 11.21 14.86 -21.99
N LYS A 318 11.64 16.08 -22.32
CA LYS A 318 12.45 16.39 -23.50
C LYS A 318 13.92 16.68 -23.20
N LYS A 319 14.35 16.47 -21.95
CA LYS A 319 15.73 16.78 -21.52
C LYS A 319 16.60 15.52 -21.52
N ASP A 320 17.90 15.73 -21.69
CA ASP A 320 18.90 14.69 -21.46
C ASP A 320 19.05 14.40 -19.96
N GLY A 321 19.17 13.12 -19.61
CA GLY A 321 19.32 12.69 -18.22
C GLY A 321 19.09 11.20 -18.04
N GLU A 322 19.03 10.78 -16.78
CA GLU A 322 18.57 9.46 -16.38
C GLU A 322 17.04 9.45 -16.34
N ALA A 323 16.44 8.36 -16.84
CA ALA A 323 14.99 8.19 -16.85
C ALA A 323 14.48 7.80 -15.46
N PHE A 324 13.36 8.37 -15.06
CA PHE A 324 12.65 8.04 -13.83
C PHE A 324 11.15 7.94 -14.08
N TYR A 325 10.50 7.10 -13.27
CA TYR A 325 9.06 7.21 -13.02
C TYR A 325 8.82 7.93 -11.69
N LEU A 326 7.86 8.85 -11.60
CA LEU A 326 7.40 9.43 -10.34
C LEU A 326 6.02 8.86 -10.05
N LYS A 327 5.92 8.07 -8.98
CA LYS A 327 4.66 7.53 -8.49
C LYS A 327 4.11 8.49 -7.44
N THR A 328 2.98 9.12 -7.75
CA THR A 328 2.19 9.88 -6.77
C THR A 328 1.04 9.02 -6.24
N ASN A 329 0.12 9.62 -5.48
CA ASN A 329 -1.08 8.92 -5.03
C ASN A 329 -2.02 8.56 -6.20
N TYR A 330 -1.96 9.33 -7.30
CA TYR A 330 -2.95 9.25 -8.38
C TYR A 330 -2.33 8.93 -9.75
N ASN A 331 -1.07 9.31 -9.97
CA ASN A 331 -0.45 9.23 -11.29
C ASN A 331 0.92 8.57 -11.25
N LEU A 332 1.33 8.08 -12.43
CA LEU A 332 2.68 7.65 -12.70
C LEU A 332 3.23 8.49 -13.86
N PHE A 333 4.23 9.32 -13.58
CA PHE A 333 4.84 10.21 -14.58
C PHE A 333 6.19 9.70 -15.02
N SER A 334 6.49 9.74 -16.32
CA SER A 334 7.84 9.51 -16.86
C SER A 334 8.54 10.84 -17.18
N PHE A 335 9.82 10.94 -16.81
CA PHE A 335 10.64 12.14 -17.02
C PHE A 335 12.13 11.84 -16.85
N PHE A 336 12.99 12.82 -17.18
CA PHE A 336 14.43 12.71 -17.08
C PHE A 336 15.00 13.68 -16.05
N LEU A 337 15.97 13.21 -15.27
CA LEU A 337 16.72 14.02 -14.30
C LEU A 337 18.22 13.88 -14.50
N LYS A 338 18.95 14.97 -14.27
CA LYS A 338 20.41 14.98 -14.23
C LYS A 338 20.89 14.77 -12.80
N LYS A 339 21.85 13.86 -12.62
CA LYS A 339 22.52 13.67 -11.33
C LYS A 339 23.43 14.86 -11.03
N LEU A 340 23.36 15.37 -9.79
CA LEU A 340 24.26 16.39 -9.25
C LEU A 340 25.54 15.79 -8.67
#